data_AF-A0A5M6CHH9-F1
#
_entry.id   AF-A0A5M6CHH9-F1
#
_cell.length_a   1.000
_cell.length_b   1.000
_cell.length_c   1.000
_cell.angle_alpha   90.00
_cell.angle_beta   90.00
_cell.angle_gamma   90.00
#
_symmetry.space_group_name_H-M   'P 1'
#
loop_
_entity.id
_entity.type
_entity.pdbx_description
1 polymer ?
#
loop_
_entity_poly.entity_id
_entity_poly.type
_entity_poly.pdbx_seq_one_letter_code
_entity_poly.pdbx_strand_id
1 'polypeptide(L)'
;METIVLYKYGEFYLNNQFLFETNVIRKWFVREKYQIIDAFGKVQLFFYIKHGFGFNKIVFLENNFSLLYEFVQKKNSFYWIYNEHIYYIKQPFSFSYKIEFYRDNELIGSSLKNSFWKSYFDQLSFSFLNFITDEEIELYLILYAIHYAFLELEIKIT
;
A
#
# COMPACT_ATOMS: atom_id res chain seq x y z
N MET A 1 12.88 -19.74 -1.11
CA MET A 1 13.91 -18.67 -1.22
C MET A 1 13.15 -17.37 -1.42
N GLU A 2 12.73 -16.72 -0.34
CA GLU A 2 11.72 -15.66 -0.38
C GLU A 2 12.01 -14.55 -1.40
N THR A 3 10.94 -14.00 -1.97
CA THR A 3 11.04 -12.83 -2.86
C THR A 3 11.05 -11.57 -2.00
N ILE A 4 12.09 -10.74 -2.15
CA ILE A 4 12.30 -9.55 -1.32
C ILE A 4 12.04 -8.29 -2.14
N VAL A 5 11.20 -7.42 -1.59
CA VAL A 5 10.93 -6.07 -2.09
C VAL A 5 11.53 -5.06 -1.13
N LEU A 6 12.19 -4.03 -1.65
CA LEU A 6 12.73 -2.91 -0.89
C LEU A 6 11.90 -1.66 -1.14
N TYR A 7 11.61 -0.90 -0.09
CA TYR A 7 11.00 0.41 -0.14
C TYR A 7 12.00 1.48 0.31
N LYS A 8 12.25 2.47 -0.55
CA LYS A 8 13.24 3.53 -0.32
C LYS A 8 12.67 4.87 -0.80
N TYR A 9 12.55 5.84 0.10
CA TYR A 9 12.17 7.22 -0.24
C TYR A 9 10.89 7.38 -1.09
N GLY A 10 9.90 6.50 -0.92
CA GLY A 10 8.65 6.51 -1.71
C GLY A 10 8.65 5.55 -2.90
N GLU A 11 9.75 4.87 -3.18
CA GLU A 11 9.92 3.99 -4.34
C GLU A 11 9.99 2.52 -3.90
N PHE A 12 9.40 1.63 -4.69
CA PHE A 12 9.45 0.18 -4.48
C PHE A 12 10.35 -0.49 -5.52
N TYR A 13 11.16 -1.44 -5.05
CA TYR A 13 12.13 -2.18 -5.85
C TYR A 13 12.01 -3.68 -5.61
N LEU A 14 11.86 -4.44 -6.69
CA LEU A 14 11.89 -5.90 -6.68
C LEU A 14 13.13 -6.36 -7.44
N ASN A 15 14.00 -7.18 -6.81
CA ASN A 15 15.26 -7.62 -7.43
C ASN A 15 16.11 -6.46 -8.01
N ASN A 16 16.13 -5.31 -7.31
CA ASN A 16 16.75 -4.04 -7.73
C ASN A 16 16.14 -3.40 -9.01
N GLN A 17 15.04 -3.92 -9.52
CA GLN A 17 14.25 -3.30 -10.57
C GLN A 17 13.19 -2.41 -9.93
N PHE A 18 13.09 -1.18 -10.41
CA PHE A 18 12.05 -0.24 -9.98
C PHE A 18 10.67 -0.75 -10.40
N LEU A 19 9.73 -0.80 -9.45
CA LEU A 19 8.34 -1.18 -9.70
C LEU A 19 7.47 0.06 -9.91
N PHE A 20 7.38 0.89 -8.87
CA PHE A 20 6.57 2.11 -8.85
C PHE A 20 7.00 3.04 -7.72
N GLU A 21 6.55 4.28 -7.78
CA GLU A 21 6.72 5.28 -6.73
C GLU A 21 5.38 5.81 -6.21
N THR A 22 5.41 6.29 -4.97
CA THR A 22 4.27 6.91 -4.28
C THR A 22 4.57 8.37 -4.02
N ASN A 23 3.73 9.26 -4.53
CA ASN A 23 3.89 10.70 -4.42
C ASN A 23 2.73 11.35 -3.65
N VAL A 24 3.07 12.27 -2.74
CA VAL A 24 2.10 13.11 -2.04
C VAL A 24 2.02 14.46 -2.73
N ILE A 25 0.86 14.75 -3.33
CA ILE A 25 0.58 16.06 -3.93
C ILE A 25 -0.18 16.92 -2.93
N ARG A 26 0.49 17.94 -2.41
CA ARG A 26 -0.12 18.96 -1.56
C ARG A 26 -0.64 20.12 -2.41
N LYS A 27 -1.94 20.41 -2.32
CA LYS A 27 -2.47 21.73 -2.68
C LYS A 27 -2.68 22.55 -1.41
N TRP A 28 -2.35 23.84 -1.47
CA TRP A 28 -2.64 24.79 -0.40
C TRP A 28 -4.13 24.68 0.00
N PHE A 29 -4.34 24.40 1.29
CA PHE A 29 -5.64 24.29 1.98
C PHE A 29 -6.57 23.13 1.57
N VAL A 30 -6.39 21.98 2.25
CA VAL A 30 -7.45 21.11 2.84
C VAL A 30 -7.45 19.63 2.40
N ARG A 31 -6.81 19.20 1.30
CA ARG A 31 -6.75 17.74 0.97
C ARG A 31 -5.40 17.30 0.41
N GLU A 32 -4.70 16.43 1.16
CA GLU A 32 -3.56 15.66 0.64
C GLU A 32 -4.09 14.67 -0.41
N LYS A 33 -3.49 14.69 -1.59
CA LYS A 33 -3.75 13.72 -2.65
C LYS A 33 -2.53 12.82 -2.82
N TYR A 34 -2.76 11.60 -3.22
CA TYR A 34 -1.74 10.56 -3.34
C TYR A 34 -1.76 10.01 -4.76
N GLN A 35 -0.60 9.93 -5.38
CA GLN A 35 -0.39 9.29 -6.66
C GLN A 35 0.49 8.06 -6.50
N ILE A 36 0.16 7.02 -7.26
CA ILE A 36 1.04 5.88 -7.51
C ILE A 36 1.40 5.93 -8.99
N ILE A 37 2.70 5.97 -9.27
CA ILE A 37 3.25 6.14 -10.62
C ILE A 37 4.10 4.90 -10.94
N ASP A 38 3.80 4.23 -12.05
CA ASP A 38 4.51 3.03 -12.46
C ASP A 38 5.95 3.28 -12.92
N ALA A 39 6.66 2.19 -13.24
CA ALA A 39 8.00 2.20 -13.82
C ALA A 39 8.17 3.04 -15.10
N PHE A 40 7.08 3.37 -15.79
CA PHE A 40 7.06 4.13 -17.05
C PHE A 40 6.63 5.59 -16.86
N GLY A 41 6.41 6.05 -15.62
CA GLY A 41 5.98 7.40 -15.33
C GLY A 41 4.47 7.63 -15.53
N LYS A 42 3.67 6.58 -15.68
CA LYS A 42 2.21 6.68 -15.81
C LYS A 42 1.53 6.58 -14.45
N VAL A 43 0.54 7.42 -14.23
CA VAL A 43 -0.29 7.37 -13.02
C VAL A 43 -1.15 6.12 -13.05
N GLN A 44 -0.88 5.17 -12.15
CA GLN A 44 -1.72 3.99 -11.95
C GLN A 44 -2.93 4.32 -11.08
N LEU A 45 -2.70 4.98 -9.94
CA LEU A 45 -3.76 5.42 -9.04
C LEU A 45 -3.55 6.87 -8.67
N PHE A 46 -4.65 7.63 -8.62
CA PHE A 46 -4.69 8.97 -8.05
C PHE A 46 -5.87 9.06 -7.11
N PHE A 47 -5.65 9.34 -5.83
CA PHE A 47 -6.73 9.34 -4.84
C PHE A 47 -6.52 10.39 -3.75
N TYR A 48 -7.58 10.61 -2.97
CA TYR A 48 -7.50 11.35 -1.71
C TYR A 48 -8.37 10.65 -0.67
N ILE A 49 -8.09 10.92 0.60
CA ILE A 49 -8.89 10.41 1.71
C ILE A 49 -9.92 11.46 2.10
N LYS A 50 -11.20 11.11 1.99
CA LYS A 50 -12.33 11.92 2.43
C LYS A 50 -12.68 11.56 3.87
N HIS A 51 -12.52 12.51 4.77
CA HIS A 51 -12.92 12.36 6.17
C HIS A 51 -14.44 12.51 6.32
N GLY A 52 -15.04 11.60 7.08
CA GLY A 52 -16.44 11.64 7.50
C GLY A 52 -16.56 11.39 8.99
N PHE A 53 -17.70 11.74 9.59
CA PHE A 53 -17.98 11.42 10.99
C PHE A 53 -18.09 9.89 11.16
N GLY A 54 -17.06 9.29 11.78
CA GLY A 54 -17.02 7.87 12.14
C GLY A 54 -16.40 6.93 11.10
N PHE A 55 -16.09 7.40 9.88
CA PHE A 55 -15.32 6.62 8.90
C PHE A 55 -14.63 7.51 7.87
N ASN A 56 -13.41 7.12 7.47
CA ASN A 56 -12.68 7.73 6.36
C ASN A 56 -12.97 6.94 5.08
N LYS A 57 -13.08 7.61 3.93
CA LYS A 57 -13.32 6.99 2.62
C LYS A 57 -12.20 7.31 1.65
N ILE A 58 -11.65 6.30 0.99
CA ILE A 58 -10.72 6.47 -0.13
C ILE A 58 -11.52 6.85 -1.37
N VAL A 59 -11.15 7.96 -2.02
CA VAL A 59 -11.80 8.45 -3.23
C VAL A 59 -10.79 8.51 -4.35
N PHE A 60 -10.93 7.63 -5.33
CA PHE A 60 -10.13 7.64 -6.56
C PHE A 60 -10.59 8.78 -7.48
N LEU A 61 -9.63 9.58 -7.91
CA LEU A 61 -9.73 10.53 -9.01
C LEU A 61 -9.37 9.85 -10.33
N GLU A 62 -8.37 8.98 -10.30
CA GLU A 62 -7.98 8.09 -11.41
C GLU A 62 -7.69 6.71 -10.84
N ASN A 63 -8.20 5.68 -11.51
CA ASN A 63 -7.89 4.29 -11.23
C ASN A 63 -7.63 3.61 -12.58
N ASN A 64 -6.36 3.65 -13.00
CA ASN A 64 -5.87 3.05 -14.23
C ASN A 64 -5.28 1.65 -13.98
N PHE A 65 -5.48 1.12 -12.78
CA PHE A 65 -5.19 -0.28 -12.51
C PHE A 65 -6.10 -1.17 -13.35
N SER A 66 -5.65 -2.37 -13.72
CA SER A 66 -6.41 -3.24 -14.63
C SER A 66 -7.85 -3.43 -14.14
N LEU A 67 -8.81 -3.33 -15.04
CA LEU A 67 -10.25 -3.50 -14.76
C LEU A 67 -10.60 -4.87 -14.15
N LEU A 68 -9.65 -5.81 -14.17
CA LEU A 68 -9.79 -7.12 -13.55
C LEU A 68 -9.70 -7.07 -12.01
N TYR A 69 -9.10 -6.02 -11.43
CA TYR A 69 -8.98 -5.85 -9.98
C TYR A 69 -10.09 -4.95 -9.45
N GLU A 70 -10.94 -5.47 -8.57
CA GLU A 70 -11.98 -4.68 -7.92
C GLU A 70 -11.50 -4.17 -6.55
N PHE A 71 -11.47 -2.85 -6.36
CA PHE A 71 -11.20 -2.26 -5.05
C PHE A 71 -12.45 -2.24 -4.20
N VAL A 72 -12.39 -2.80 -2.99
CA VAL A 72 -13.49 -2.75 -2.03
C VAL A 72 -13.02 -2.13 -0.72
N GLN A 73 -13.79 -1.15 -0.22
CA GLN A 73 -13.60 -0.58 1.10
C GLN A 73 -14.85 -0.81 1.97
N LYS A 74 -14.65 -1.37 3.17
CA LYS A 74 -15.68 -1.58 4.19
C LYS A 74 -15.25 -0.94 5.51
N LYS A 75 -15.84 0.22 5.86
CA LYS A 75 -15.45 1.00 7.05
C LYS A 75 -13.93 1.27 7.06
N ASN A 76 -13.21 0.64 7.98
CA ASN A 76 -11.78 0.83 8.21
C ASN A 76 -10.92 -0.29 7.61
N SER A 77 -11.50 -1.17 6.78
CA SER A 77 -10.75 -2.14 6.00
C SER A 77 -10.95 -1.91 4.50
N PHE A 78 -9.94 -2.26 3.73
CA PHE A 78 -9.98 -2.26 2.27
C PHE A 78 -9.13 -3.42 1.73
N TYR A 79 -9.49 -3.87 0.54
CA TYR A 79 -8.91 -5.03 -0.11
C TYR A 79 -9.15 -4.99 -1.62
N TRP A 80 -8.39 -5.78 -2.36
CA TRP A 80 -8.64 -6.06 -3.78
C TRP A 80 -9.33 -7.41 -3.93
N ILE A 81 -10.18 -7.54 -4.95
CA ILE A 81 -10.69 -8.82 -5.44
C ILE A 81 -10.13 -9.04 -6.86
N TYR A 82 -9.56 -10.21 -7.11
CA TYR A 82 -9.11 -10.63 -8.43
C TYR A 82 -9.19 -12.14 -8.58
N ASN A 83 -9.80 -12.62 -9.67
CA ASN A 83 -10.06 -14.05 -9.92
C ASN A 83 -10.67 -14.76 -8.70
N GLU A 84 -11.73 -14.19 -8.12
CA GLU A 84 -12.42 -14.70 -6.91
C GLU A 84 -11.60 -14.71 -5.61
N HIS A 85 -10.32 -14.35 -5.66
CA HIS A 85 -9.44 -14.25 -4.50
C HIS A 85 -9.47 -12.85 -3.89
N ILE A 86 -9.42 -12.78 -2.56
CA ILE A 86 -9.38 -11.54 -1.77
C ILE A 86 -7.95 -11.28 -1.30
N TYR A 87 -7.40 -10.14 -1.70
CA TYR A 87 -6.06 -9.67 -1.36
C TYR A 87 -6.18 -8.54 -0.36
N TYR A 88 -5.64 -8.73 0.84
CA TYR A 88 -5.73 -7.71 1.89
C TYR A 88 -4.46 -7.69 2.72
N ILE A 89 -4.34 -6.62 3.50
CA ILE A 89 -3.24 -6.48 4.45
C ILE A 89 -3.77 -6.36 5.88
N LYS A 90 -2.94 -6.77 6.84
CA LYS A 90 -3.19 -6.59 8.26
C LYS A 90 -1.99 -5.93 8.91
N GLN A 91 -2.27 -5.04 9.84
CA GLN A 91 -1.29 -4.52 10.78
C GLN A 91 -1.71 -4.99 12.17
N PRO A 92 -1.13 -6.09 12.69
CA PRO A 92 -1.61 -6.75 13.90
C PRO A 92 -1.57 -5.85 15.14
N PHE A 93 -0.70 -4.83 15.17
CA PHE A 93 -0.69 -3.81 16.22
C PHE A 93 -0.59 -2.42 15.61
N SER A 94 -1.47 -1.50 16.03
CA SER A 94 -1.58 -0.13 15.48
C SER A 94 -0.28 0.69 15.55
N PHE A 95 0.61 0.37 16.49
CA PHE A 95 1.90 1.02 16.67
C PHE A 95 3.09 0.20 16.15
N SER A 96 2.85 -1.00 15.62
CA SER A 96 3.91 -1.80 15.02
C SER A 96 4.07 -1.45 13.54
N TYR A 97 5.30 -1.42 13.05
CA TYR A 97 5.60 -1.37 11.62
C TYR A 97 5.38 -2.71 10.92
N LYS A 98 4.93 -3.75 11.66
CA LYS A 98 4.70 -5.07 11.10
C LYS A 98 3.45 -5.02 10.22
N ILE A 99 3.62 -5.33 8.94
CA ILE A 99 2.55 -5.51 7.96
C ILE A 99 2.57 -6.97 7.52
N GLU A 100 1.38 -7.54 7.37
CA GLU A 100 1.16 -8.90 6.90
C GLU A 100 0.25 -8.84 5.66
N PHE A 101 0.62 -9.60 4.63
CA PHE A 101 -0.09 -9.66 3.35
C PHE A 101 -0.82 -11.00 3.25
N TYR A 102 -2.10 -10.98 2.87
CA TYR A 102 -2.96 -12.16 2.86
C TYR A 102 -3.69 -12.35 1.54
N ARG A 103 -3.88 -13.62 1.14
CA ARG A 103 -4.79 -14.06 0.07
C ARG A 103 -5.78 -15.06 0.66
N ASP A 104 -7.07 -14.76 0.67
CA ASP A 104 -8.12 -15.63 1.23
C ASP A 104 -7.84 -16.22 2.63
N ASN A 105 -7.09 -15.47 3.45
CA ASN A 105 -6.61 -15.84 4.80
C ASN A 105 -5.30 -16.65 4.87
N GLU A 106 -4.70 -16.99 3.75
CA GLU A 106 -3.31 -17.48 3.71
C GLU A 106 -2.34 -16.31 3.85
N LEU A 107 -1.34 -16.42 4.74
CA LEU A 107 -0.29 -15.42 4.89
C LEU A 107 0.71 -15.58 3.73
N ILE A 108 0.76 -14.59 2.86
CA ILE A 108 1.54 -14.60 1.62
C ILE A 108 2.88 -13.87 1.78
N GLY A 109 2.96 -12.94 2.71
CA GLY A 109 4.17 -12.19 2.95
C GLY A 109 4.07 -11.33 4.20
N SER A 110 5.17 -10.70 4.57
CA SER A 110 5.18 -9.71 5.63
C SER A 110 6.32 -8.71 5.47
N SER A 111 6.19 -7.55 6.11
CA SER A 111 7.33 -6.65 6.30
C SER A 111 8.40 -7.37 7.12
N LEU A 112 9.63 -7.37 6.63
CA LEU A 112 10.79 -7.75 7.42
C LEU A 112 11.02 -6.67 8.49
N LYS A 113 11.30 -7.11 9.73
CA LYS A 113 11.49 -6.21 10.88
C LYS A 113 12.48 -5.09 10.54
N ASN A 114 12.00 -3.85 10.49
CA ASN A 114 12.81 -2.68 10.77
C ASN A 114 12.50 -2.17 12.17
N SER A 115 13.52 -1.64 12.81
CA SER A 115 13.58 -1.40 14.25
C SER A 115 12.38 -0.57 14.78
N PHE A 116 12.04 -0.76 16.06
CA PHE A 116 10.99 0.00 16.77
C PHE A 116 11.17 1.53 16.72
N TRP A 117 12.32 2.01 16.23
CA TRP A 117 12.68 3.41 16.15
C TRP A 117 12.74 3.84 14.69
N LYS A 118 11.95 4.86 14.36
CA LYS A 118 11.94 5.54 13.07
C LYS A 118 13.30 6.25 12.87
N SER A 119 14.34 5.51 12.49
CA SER A 119 15.51 6.11 11.89
C SER A 119 15.03 6.66 10.54
N TYR A 120 15.23 7.95 10.30
CA TYR A 120 14.87 8.64 9.06
C TYR A 120 15.59 8.05 7.81
N PHE A 121 16.39 6.99 7.98
CA PHE A 121 17.15 6.27 6.97
C PHE A 121 16.66 4.83 6.70
N ASP A 122 15.61 4.34 7.38
CA ASP A 122 15.28 2.91 7.36
C ASP A 122 14.52 2.50 6.08
N GLN A 123 15.25 1.89 5.15
CA GLN A 123 14.72 1.18 3.98
C GLN A 123 13.81 0.04 4.45
N LEU A 124 12.49 0.15 4.28
CA LEU A 124 11.59 -0.96 4.59
C LEU A 124 11.83 -2.11 3.61
N SER A 125 11.67 -3.33 4.09
CA SER A 125 11.72 -4.49 3.22
C SER A 125 10.53 -5.40 3.49
N PHE A 126 10.06 -6.06 2.45
CA PHE A 126 8.94 -6.97 2.48
C PHE A 126 9.40 -8.31 1.90
N SER A 127 9.00 -9.39 2.56
CA SER A 127 9.23 -10.74 2.10
C SER A 127 7.91 -11.35 1.66
N PHE A 128 7.93 -12.00 0.49
CA PHE A 128 6.81 -12.73 -0.10
C PHE A 128 7.21 -14.17 -0.38
N LEU A 129 6.23 -15.06 -0.35
CA LEU A 129 6.40 -16.45 -0.77
C LEU A 129 6.75 -16.52 -2.27
N ASN A 130 7.65 -17.45 -2.63
CA ASN A 130 8.24 -17.54 -3.98
C ASN A 130 7.27 -17.80 -5.14
N PHE A 131 6.11 -18.40 -4.85
CA PHE A 131 5.17 -18.81 -5.89
C PHE A 131 4.23 -17.68 -6.33
N ILE A 132 4.35 -16.51 -5.71
CA ILE A 132 3.56 -15.32 -6.01
C ILE A 132 4.14 -14.60 -7.21
N THR A 133 3.28 -14.13 -8.10
CA THR A 133 3.74 -13.40 -9.30
C THR A 133 4.13 -11.97 -8.97
N ASP A 134 4.94 -11.36 -9.84
CA ASP A 134 5.35 -9.95 -9.69
C ASP A 134 4.13 -9.02 -9.70
N GLU A 135 3.08 -9.34 -10.47
CA GLU A 135 1.82 -8.58 -10.47
C GLU A 135 1.06 -8.68 -9.14
N GLU A 136 1.01 -9.87 -8.54
CA GLU A 136 0.39 -10.06 -7.22
C GLU A 136 1.20 -9.30 -6.14
N ILE A 137 2.53 -9.32 -6.22
CA ILE A 137 3.40 -8.53 -5.33
C ILE A 137 3.08 -7.04 -5.47
N GLU A 138 3.01 -6.52 -6.70
CA GLU A 138 2.68 -5.12 -6.95
C GLU A 138 1.33 -4.72 -6.34
N LEU A 139 0.31 -5.57 -6.50
CA LEU A 139 -1.02 -5.39 -5.91
C LEU A 139 -0.96 -5.24 -4.38
N TYR A 140 -0.17 -6.08 -3.71
CA TYR A 140 0.03 -6.00 -2.27
C TYR A 140 0.74 -4.73 -1.82
N LEU A 141 1.76 -4.31 -2.55
CA LEU A 141 2.52 -3.11 -2.24
C LEU A 141 1.67 -1.84 -2.45
N ILE A 142 0.77 -1.84 -3.44
CA ILE A 142 -0.23 -0.79 -3.65
C ILE A 142 -1.21 -0.72 -2.47
N LEU A 143 -1.71 -1.87 -1.98
CA LEU A 143 -2.53 -1.89 -0.76
C LEU A 143 -1.78 -1.29 0.42
N TYR A 144 -0.50 -1.63 0.57
CA TYR A 144 0.35 -1.05 1.61
C TYR A 144 0.50 0.48 1.45
N ALA A 145 0.72 0.98 0.23
CA ALA A 145 0.81 2.42 -0.03
C ALA A 145 -0.49 3.16 0.35
N ILE A 146 -1.64 2.60 -0.02
CA ILE A 146 -2.96 3.13 0.34
C ILE A 146 -3.14 3.12 1.87
N HIS A 147 -2.75 2.03 2.53
CA HIS A 147 -2.81 1.89 3.99
C HIS A 147 -1.94 2.88 4.73
N TYR A 148 -0.73 3.09 4.25
CA TYR A 148 0.19 4.04 4.83
C TYR A 148 -0.37 5.46 4.75
N ALA A 149 -0.90 5.86 3.59
CA ALA A 149 -1.60 7.12 3.43
C ALA A 149 -2.81 7.25 4.39
N PHE A 150 -3.56 6.17 4.58
CA PHE A 150 -4.71 6.13 5.47
C PHE A 150 -4.32 6.34 6.95
N LEU A 151 -3.25 5.70 7.42
CA LEU A 151 -2.77 5.80 8.80
C LEU A 151 -2.02 7.09 9.11
N GLU A 152 -1.17 7.58 8.19
CA GLU A 152 -0.41 8.81 8.40
C GLU A 152 -1.36 9.99 8.68
N LEU A 153 -2.56 9.97 8.08
CA LEU A 153 -3.60 10.95 8.30
C LEU A 153 -4.36 10.77 9.63
N GLU A 154 -4.61 9.54 10.09
CA GLU A 154 -5.25 9.31 11.39
C GLU A 154 -4.41 9.89 12.54
N ILE A 155 -3.09 9.71 12.50
CA ILE A 155 -2.16 10.23 13.52
C ILE A 155 -2.13 11.76 13.53
N LYS A 156 -2.32 12.43 12.39
CA LYS A 156 -2.32 13.91 12.30
C LYS A 156 -3.59 14.55 12.89
N ILE A 157 -4.67 13.79 13.07
CA ILE A 157 -5.98 14.30 13.53
C ILE A 157 -6.18 14.10 15.04
N THR A 158 -5.50 13.13 15.65
CA THR A 158 -5.41 12.94 17.11
C THR A 158 -4.38 13.84 17.75
#